data_AF-A0A383AU03-F1
#
_entry.id   AF-A0A383AU03-F1
#
_cell.length_a   1.000
_cell.length_b   1.000
_cell.length_c   1.000
_cell.angle_alpha   90.00
_cell.angle_beta   90.00
_cell.angle_gamma   90.00
#
_symmetry.space_group_name_H-M   'P 1'
#
loop_
_entity.id
_entity.type
_entity.pdbx_description
1 polymer ?
#
loop_
_entity_poly.entity_id
_entity_poly.type
_entity_poly.pdbx_seq_one_letter_code
_entity_poly.pdbx_strand_id
1 'polypeptide(L)'
;MTADPTAFGQGPIPMTTNEFTISPSKLSYDLGGCHRCFAEALNGESWPDRPFPGLFSRLDRHQRAFYDGKPTSLIDPDLPAGIIRNAKGVLSQRFEQDGVSLTIRGTLDAIAEFDDGTIGVIDFKSSIPNSYLGDRYRPQLSAYRWALTHPAKTEPQEVSKLGL
;
A
#
# COMPACT_ATOMS: atom_id res chain seq x y z
N MET A 1 -5.03 -51.06 21.74
CA MET A 1 -4.98 -50.26 20.51
C MET A 1 -5.07 -48.80 20.92
N THR A 2 -3.93 -48.18 21.20
CA THR A 2 -3.81 -46.76 21.55
C THR A 2 -3.50 -45.99 20.28
N ALA A 3 -4.38 -45.06 19.90
CA ALA A 3 -4.16 -44.18 18.77
C ALA A 3 -3.06 -43.15 19.12
N ASP A 4 -2.10 -43.00 18.24
CA ASP A 4 -1.02 -42.01 18.30
C ASP A 4 -1.58 -40.63 17.92
N PRO A 5 -1.50 -39.61 18.81
CA PRO A 5 -2.04 -38.28 18.55
C PRO A 5 -1.12 -37.39 17.69
N THR A 6 -0.02 -37.90 17.11
CA THR A 6 0.96 -37.08 16.37
C THR A 6 0.72 -36.97 14.86
N ALA A 7 -0.36 -37.53 14.31
CA ALA A 7 -0.67 -37.46 12.87
C ALA A 7 -1.43 -36.18 12.45
N PHE A 8 -0.93 -34.99 12.79
CA PHE A 8 -1.29 -33.75 12.10
C PHE A 8 -0.02 -33.00 11.68
N GLY A 9 0.86 -33.70 10.97
CA GLY A 9 1.93 -33.11 10.20
C GLY A 9 1.44 -32.70 8.82
N GLN A 10 0.67 -31.60 8.72
CA GLN A 10 0.69 -30.83 7.48
C GLN A 10 1.97 -29.98 7.56
N GLY A 11 3.05 -30.51 7.00
CA GLY A 11 4.20 -29.69 6.66
C GLY A 11 3.73 -28.48 5.83
N PRO A 12 4.49 -27.37 5.82
CA PRO A 12 4.10 -26.18 5.09
C PRO A 12 3.72 -26.58 3.66
N ILE A 13 2.51 -26.18 3.25
CA ILE A 13 2.07 -26.32 1.85
C ILE A 13 3.16 -25.65 1.01
N PRO A 14 3.79 -26.36 0.06
CA PRO A 14 4.85 -25.78 -0.74
C PRO A 14 4.30 -24.55 -1.46
N MET A 15 4.88 -23.38 -1.19
CA MET A 15 4.55 -22.18 -1.94
C MET A 15 4.87 -22.44 -3.41
N THR A 16 3.91 -22.20 -4.28
CA THR A 16 4.03 -22.48 -5.72
C THR A 16 5.04 -21.56 -6.40
N THR A 17 5.34 -20.41 -5.79
CA THR A 17 6.38 -19.46 -6.21
C THR A 17 6.98 -18.76 -4.99
N ASN A 18 8.25 -18.35 -5.09
CA ASN A 18 8.92 -17.51 -4.09
C ASN A 18 9.06 -16.05 -4.55
N GLU A 19 8.41 -15.67 -5.65
CA GLU A 19 8.46 -14.32 -6.21
C GLU A 19 7.09 -13.68 -6.21
N PHE A 20 6.91 -12.61 -5.43
CA PHE A 20 5.63 -11.94 -5.27
C PHE A 20 5.69 -10.50 -5.74
N THR A 21 4.62 -10.06 -6.43
CA THR A 21 4.34 -8.64 -6.64
C THR A 21 3.09 -8.26 -5.86
N ILE A 22 3.22 -7.28 -4.97
CA ILE A 22 2.15 -6.86 -4.07
C ILE A 22 1.81 -5.39 -4.30
N SER A 23 0.51 -5.08 -4.37
CA SER A 23 0.07 -3.69 -4.32
C SER A 23 -0.03 -3.20 -2.88
N PRO A 24 0.37 -1.94 -2.58
CA PRO A 24 0.25 -1.37 -1.25
C PRO A 24 -1.14 -1.53 -0.62
N SER A 25 -2.20 -1.36 -1.41
CA SER A 25 -3.59 -1.54 -0.95
C SER A 25 -3.90 -2.94 -0.41
N LYS A 26 -3.32 -4.02 -0.96
CA LYS A 26 -3.51 -5.39 -0.46
C LYS A 26 -3.00 -5.56 0.98
N LEU A 27 -1.98 -4.79 1.38
CA LEU A 27 -1.44 -4.84 2.75
C LEU A 27 -2.42 -4.27 3.78
N SER A 28 -3.34 -3.39 3.37
CA SER A 28 -4.39 -2.82 4.23
C SER A 28 -5.71 -3.59 4.16
N TYR A 29 -6.12 -4.01 2.96
CA TYR A 29 -7.42 -4.65 2.75
C TYR A 29 -7.38 -6.15 3.01
N ASP A 30 -6.38 -6.84 2.48
CA ASP A 30 -6.32 -8.31 2.53
C ASP A 30 -5.57 -8.75 3.79
N LEU A 31 -4.33 -8.28 3.97
CA LEU A 31 -3.54 -8.61 5.16
C LEU A 31 -4.17 -8.00 6.42
N GLY A 32 -4.59 -6.74 6.37
CA GLY A 32 -5.29 -6.09 7.50
C GLY A 32 -6.67 -6.67 7.83
N GLY A 33 -7.19 -7.61 7.03
CA GLY A 33 -8.48 -8.28 7.25
C GLY A 33 -8.37 -9.77 7.58
N CYS A 34 -7.64 -10.54 6.77
CA CYS A 34 -7.55 -12.00 6.84
C CYS A 34 -6.20 -12.51 6.31
N HIS A 35 -5.27 -12.87 7.20
CA HIS A 35 -3.94 -13.37 6.83
C HIS A 35 -4.00 -14.61 5.94
N ARG A 36 -4.91 -15.55 6.22
CA ARG A 36 -5.09 -16.74 5.38
C ARG A 36 -5.54 -16.33 3.98
N CYS A 37 -6.52 -15.45 3.86
CA CYS A 37 -7.06 -15.01 2.57
C CYS A 37 -6.00 -14.32 1.72
N PHE A 38 -5.14 -13.52 2.35
CA PHE A 38 -3.97 -12.92 1.72
C PHE A 38 -2.97 -13.98 1.23
N ALA A 39 -2.64 -14.97 2.05
CA ALA A 39 -1.74 -16.05 1.67
C ALA A 39 -2.31 -16.90 0.51
N GLU A 40 -3.59 -17.27 0.56
CA GLU A 40 -4.26 -17.99 -0.53
C GLU A 40 -4.24 -17.17 -1.83
N ALA A 41 -4.50 -15.86 -1.75
CA ALA A 41 -4.44 -14.98 -2.91
C ALA A 41 -3.02 -14.86 -3.50
N LEU A 42 -1.97 -14.95 -2.69
CA LEU A 42 -0.58 -15.04 -3.17
C LEU A 42 -0.28 -16.38 -3.85
N ASN A 43 -0.96 -17.45 -3.45
CA ASN A 43 -0.86 -18.78 -4.07
C ASN A 43 -1.73 -18.95 -5.33
N GLY A 44 -2.42 -17.89 -5.77
CA GLY A 44 -3.20 -17.87 -7.00
C GLY A 44 -4.70 -18.11 -6.83
N GLU A 45 -5.20 -18.20 -5.60
CA GLU A 45 -6.64 -18.30 -5.36
C GLU A 45 -7.35 -16.99 -5.71
N SER A 46 -8.39 -17.08 -6.53
CA SER A 46 -9.25 -15.96 -6.89
C SER A 46 -10.50 -15.97 -6.02
N TRP A 47 -10.70 -14.89 -5.26
CA TRP A 47 -11.95 -14.68 -4.54
C TRP A 47 -13.02 -14.15 -5.49
N PRO A 48 -14.30 -14.50 -5.33
CA PRO A 48 -15.38 -13.95 -6.15
C PRO A 48 -15.34 -12.43 -6.14
N ASP A 49 -15.32 -11.83 -7.33
CA ASP A 49 -15.33 -10.38 -7.49
C ASP A 49 -16.54 -9.79 -6.78
N ARG A 50 -16.29 -8.98 -5.75
CA ARG A 50 -17.32 -8.12 -5.19
C ARG A 50 -17.31 -6.81 -5.97
N PRO A 51 -18.38 -6.46 -6.70
CA PRO A 51 -18.39 -5.21 -7.46
C PRO A 51 -18.14 -4.06 -6.51
N PHE A 52 -17.06 -3.32 -6.73
CA PHE A 52 -16.75 -2.15 -5.93
C PHE A 52 -17.75 -1.04 -6.28
N PRO A 53 -18.45 -0.44 -5.30
CA PRO A 53 -19.42 0.60 -5.61
C PRO A 53 -18.76 1.76 -6.36
N GLY A 54 -19.23 2.04 -7.58
CA GLY A 54 -18.64 3.09 -8.43
C GLY A 54 -18.70 4.50 -7.84
N LEU A 55 -19.49 4.71 -6.78
CA LEU A 55 -19.50 5.95 -6.00
C LEU A 55 -18.11 6.31 -5.46
N PHE A 56 -17.38 5.34 -4.90
CA PHE A 56 -16.07 5.59 -4.31
C PHE A 56 -15.06 6.00 -5.37
N SER A 57 -15.07 5.37 -6.55
CA SER A 57 -14.21 5.78 -7.67
C SER A 57 -14.51 7.19 -8.18
N ARG A 58 -15.77 7.66 -8.06
CA ARG A 58 -16.14 9.04 -8.39
C ARG A 58 -15.64 10.01 -7.34
N LEU A 59 -15.85 9.71 -6.06
CA LEU A 59 -15.40 10.54 -4.94
C LEU A 59 -13.87 10.72 -4.97
N ASP A 60 -13.16 9.62 -5.13
CA ASP A 60 -11.71 9.55 -5.28
C ASP A 60 -11.20 10.42 -6.45
N ARG A 61 -11.82 10.31 -7.64
CA ARG A 61 -11.50 11.18 -8.78
C ARG A 61 -11.71 12.67 -8.47
N HIS A 62 -12.80 13.02 -7.78
CA HIS A 62 -13.06 14.41 -7.42
C HIS A 62 -12.08 14.93 -6.36
N GLN A 63 -11.71 14.11 -5.37
CA GLN A 63 -10.69 14.48 -4.37
C GLN A 63 -9.34 14.75 -5.04
N ARG A 64 -8.86 13.84 -5.90
CA ARG A 64 -7.61 14.04 -6.66
C ARG A 64 -7.64 15.29 -7.54
N ALA A 65 -8.72 15.48 -8.31
CA ALA A 65 -8.86 16.66 -9.17
C ALA A 65 -8.93 17.97 -8.37
N PHE A 66 -9.50 17.94 -7.17
CA PHE A 66 -9.56 19.12 -6.30
C PHE A 66 -8.18 19.47 -5.76
N TYR A 67 -7.44 18.52 -5.18
CA TYR A 67 -6.18 18.85 -4.50
C TYR A 67 -4.99 19.08 -5.44
N ASP A 68 -5.03 18.60 -6.67
CA ASP A 68 -3.94 18.79 -7.62
C ASP A 68 -3.60 20.28 -7.86
N GLY A 69 -2.35 20.64 -7.63
CA GLY A 69 -1.84 21.99 -7.73
C GLY A 69 -2.17 22.92 -6.56
N LYS A 70 -2.78 22.41 -5.49
CA LYS A 70 -3.08 23.20 -4.28
C LYS A 70 -1.92 23.16 -3.27
N PRO A 71 -1.78 24.19 -2.42
CA PRO A 71 -0.75 24.20 -1.38
C PRO A 71 -1.04 23.15 -0.30
N THR A 72 0.02 22.61 0.30
CA THR A 72 -0.05 21.64 1.41
C THR A 72 -0.80 22.19 2.63
N SER A 73 -0.73 23.50 2.85
CA SER A 73 -1.46 24.19 3.93
C SER A 73 -2.98 24.10 3.84
N LEU A 74 -3.52 23.70 2.67
CA LEU A 74 -4.95 23.40 2.53
C LEU A 74 -5.33 22.06 3.17
N ILE A 75 -4.40 21.11 3.27
CA ILE A 75 -4.61 19.86 4.01
C ILE A 75 -4.45 20.16 5.50
N ASP A 76 -3.31 20.72 5.89
CA ASP A 76 -2.99 21.05 7.28
C ASP A 76 -1.93 22.18 7.30
N PRO A 77 -2.18 23.29 8.02
CA PRO A 77 -1.24 24.41 8.11
C PRO A 77 0.10 24.05 8.77
N ASP A 78 0.19 22.95 9.53
CA ASP A 78 1.42 22.50 10.19
C ASP A 78 2.32 21.64 9.26
N LEU A 79 1.86 21.33 8.05
CA LEU A 79 2.70 20.65 7.05
C LEU A 79 3.77 21.59 6.49
N PRO A 80 4.94 21.06 6.09
CA PRO A 80 5.91 21.85 5.33
C PRO A 80 5.26 22.47 4.09
N ALA A 81 5.71 23.67 3.74
CA ALA A 81 5.24 24.37 2.53
C ALA A 81 5.58 23.54 1.28
N GLY A 82 4.66 23.50 0.34
CA GLY A 82 4.78 22.71 -0.87
C GLY A 82 3.49 22.67 -1.69
N ILE A 83 3.50 21.90 -2.77
CA ILE A 83 2.37 21.73 -3.67
C ILE A 83 1.96 20.27 -3.76
N ILE A 84 0.66 20.03 -3.71
CA ILE A 84 0.08 18.70 -3.89
C ILE A 84 0.00 18.39 -5.38
N ARG A 85 0.44 17.19 -5.78
CA ARG A 85 0.39 16.70 -7.15
C ARG A 85 -0.25 15.33 -7.22
N ASN A 86 -1.07 15.11 -8.25
CA ASN A 86 -1.51 13.77 -8.59
C ASN A 86 -0.29 12.88 -8.89
N ALA A 87 -0.25 11.71 -8.27
CA ALA A 87 0.88 10.83 -8.38
C ALA A 87 0.68 9.76 -9.46
N LYS A 88 1.80 9.20 -9.93
CA LYS A 88 1.82 8.09 -10.89
C LYS A 88 1.94 6.75 -10.17
N GLY A 89 1.96 5.67 -10.96
CA GLY A 89 2.28 4.35 -10.45
C GLY A 89 3.71 4.25 -9.92
N VAL A 90 3.90 3.49 -8.85
CA VAL A 90 5.21 3.10 -8.31
C VAL A 90 5.53 1.66 -8.66
N LEU A 91 6.84 1.42 -8.77
CA LEU A 91 7.42 0.10 -8.88
C LEU A 91 8.74 0.10 -8.11
N SER A 92 8.82 -0.68 -7.04
CA SER A 92 10.07 -0.84 -6.28
C SER A 92 11.03 -1.77 -7.02
N GLN A 93 12.31 -1.68 -6.66
CA GLN A 93 13.26 -2.77 -6.85
C GLN A 93 12.74 -4.02 -6.11
N ARG A 94 13.20 -5.18 -6.58
CA ARG A 94 12.98 -6.45 -5.89
C ARG A 94 13.78 -6.44 -4.60
N PHE A 95 13.16 -6.83 -3.48
CA PHE A 95 13.84 -7.07 -2.22
C PHE A 95 13.71 -8.54 -1.86
N GLU A 96 14.80 -9.12 -1.38
CA GLU A 96 14.90 -10.53 -1.01
C GLU A 96 14.95 -10.67 0.50
N GLN A 97 14.15 -11.59 1.05
CA GLN A 97 14.24 -11.98 2.44
C GLN A 97 13.90 -13.46 2.60
N ASP A 98 14.80 -14.22 3.24
CA ASP A 98 14.63 -15.65 3.54
C ASP A 98 14.24 -16.51 2.30
N GLY A 99 14.82 -16.18 1.14
CA GLY A 99 14.55 -16.88 -0.12
C GLY A 99 13.22 -16.50 -0.77
N VAL A 100 12.56 -15.45 -0.28
CA VAL A 100 11.36 -14.84 -0.86
C VAL A 100 11.71 -13.48 -1.47
N SER A 101 11.38 -13.33 -2.74
CA SER A 101 11.47 -12.11 -3.53
C SER A 101 10.17 -11.35 -3.44
N LEU A 102 10.21 -10.06 -3.10
CA LEU A 102 9.06 -9.17 -3.13
C LEU A 102 9.31 -7.92 -3.97
N THR A 103 8.30 -7.54 -4.73
CA THR A 103 8.25 -6.28 -5.47
C THR A 103 6.95 -5.53 -5.13
N ILE A 104 7.06 -4.25 -4.82
CA ILE A 104 5.90 -3.39 -4.60
C ILE A 104 5.51 -2.70 -5.90
N ARG A 105 4.26 -2.86 -6.32
CA ARG A 105 3.70 -2.18 -7.50
C ARG A 105 2.30 -1.67 -7.21
N GLY A 106 2.08 -0.37 -7.38
CA GLY A 106 0.75 0.21 -7.15
C GLY A 106 0.63 1.62 -7.68
N THR A 107 -0.48 2.27 -7.38
CA THR A 107 -0.79 3.65 -7.76
C THR A 107 -1.01 4.44 -6.49
N LEU A 108 -0.34 5.58 -6.36
CA LEU A 108 -0.62 6.55 -5.30
C LEU A 108 -1.75 7.48 -5.72
N ASP A 109 -2.45 8.06 -4.75
CA ASP A 109 -3.42 9.12 -5.04
C ASP A 109 -2.71 10.44 -5.33
N ALA A 110 -1.85 10.88 -4.40
CA ALA A 110 -1.09 12.12 -4.53
C ALA A 110 0.25 12.08 -3.78
N ILE A 111 1.12 13.01 -4.15
CA ILE A 111 2.30 13.38 -3.37
C ILE A 111 2.24 14.87 -3.04
N ALA A 112 2.86 15.27 -1.94
CA ALA A 112 3.24 16.65 -1.68
C ALA A 112 4.70 16.83 -2.09
N GLU A 113 4.98 17.75 -3.01
CA GLU A 113 6.33 18.20 -3.32
C GLU A 113 6.64 19.38 -2.39
N PHE A 114 7.47 19.16 -1.37
CA PHE A 114 7.81 20.20 -0.40
C PHE A 114 8.92 21.10 -0.92
N ASP A 115 8.92 22.35 -0.45
CA ASP A 115 9.90 23.37 -0.86
C ASP A 115 11.34 23.02 -0.44
N ASP A 116 11.50 22.12 0.54
CA ASP A 116 12.81 21.61 0.98
C ASP A 116 13.37 20.48 0.10
N GLY A 117 12.63 20.08 -0.95
CA GLY A 117 13.01 19.03 -1.90
C GLY A 117 12.62 17.61 -1.48
N THR A 118 12.08 17.43 -0.28
CA THR A 118 11.50 16.14 0.14
C THR A 118 10.06 15.98 -0.37
N ILE A 119 9.52 14.77 -0.29
CA ILE A 119 8.13 14.50 -0.64
C ILE A 119 7.33 13.93 0.53
N GLY A 120 6.03 14.21 0.51
CA GLY A 120 5.03 13.56 1.35
C GLY A 120 4.14 12.64 0.54
N VAL A 121 3.81 11.45 1.05
CA VAL A 121 2.77 10.59 0.44
C VAL A 121 1.40 10.94 1.02
N ILE A 122 0.41 11.12 0.14
CA ILE A 122 -0.99 11.36 0.51
C ILE A 122 -1.85 10.26 -0.13
N ASP A 123 -2.52 9.46 0.70
CA ASP A 123 -3.39 8.36 0.27
C ASP A 123 -4.83 8.68 0.69
N PHE A 124 -5.62 9.26 -0.23
CA PHE A 124 -6.91 9.84 0.12
C PHE A 124 -7.89 8.76 0.61
N LYS A 125 -8.52 9.02 1.75
CA LYS A 125 -9.60 8.17 2.27
C LYS A 125 -10.94 8.87 2.32
N SER A 126 -11.97 8.16 1.87
CA SER A 126 -13.37 8.52 2.05
C SER A 126 -13.89 8.04 3.42
N SER A 127 -13.17 8.33 4.49
CA SER A 127 -13.49 7.94 5.87
C SER A 127 -13.08 9.02 6.86
N ILE A 128 -13.68 9.04 8.04
CA ILE A 128 -13.32 9.99 9.11
C ILE A 128 -11.99 9.53 9.75
N PRO A 129 -10.92 10.35 9.73
CA PRO A 129 -9.64 9.99 10.32
C PRO A 129 -9.74 9.63 11.80
N ASN A 130 -9.03 8.57 12.20
CA ASN A 130 -8.86 8.16 13.60
C ASN A 130 -7.62 7.27 13.74
N SER A 131 -7.18 7.01 14.97
CA SER A 131 -5.98 6.22 15.26
C SER A 131 -6.04 4.81 14.70
N TYR A 132 -7.21 4.15 14.77
CA TYR A 132 -7.41 2.81 14.22
C TYR A 132 -7.15 2.77 12.71
N LEU A 133 -7.61 3.78 11.95
CA LEU A 133 -7.33 3.86 10.52
C LEU A 133 -5.85 4.12 10.25
N GLY A 134 -5.19 4.93 11.08
CA GLY A 134 -3.74 5.12 11.03
C GLY A 134 -2.99 3.79 11.11
N ASP A 135 -3.31 2.96 12.12
CA ASP A 135 -2.70 1.63 12.27
C ASP A 135 -3.04 0.69 11.11
N ARG A 136 -4.30 0.71 10.66
CA ARG A 136 -4.79 -0.14 9.57
C ARG A 136 -4.09 0.11 8.24
N TYR A 137 -3.84 1.38 7.88
CA TYR A 137 -3.22 1.74 6.60
C TYR A 137 -1.71 1.97 6.68
N ARG A 138 -1.10 1.89 7.86
CA ARG A 138 0.35 2.00 8.05
C ARG A 138 1.15 1.06 7.12
N PRO A 139 0.78 -0.21 6.90
CA PRO A 139 1.50 -1.08 5.96
C PRO A 139 1.48 -0.56 4.52
N GLN A 140 0.35 -0.02 4.05
CA GLN A 140 0.22 0.57 2.71
C GLN A 140 1.10 1.80 2.54
N LEU A 141 1.05 2.74 3.49
CA LEU A 141 1.90 3.93 3.47
C LEU A 141 3.40 3.57 3.53
N SER A 142 3.75 2.55 4.31
CA SER A 142 5.13 2.05 4.40
C SER A 142 5.60 1.44 3.08
N ALA A 143 4.72 0.70 2.38
CA ALA A 143 5.03 0.14 1.08
C ALA A 143 5.21 1.21 -0.01
N TYR A 144 4.43 2.29 0.01
CA TYR A 144 4.69 3.43 -0.87
C TYR A 144 6.05 4.07 -0.58
N ARG A 145 6.38 4.32 0.70
CA ARG A 145 7.69 4.84 1.08
C ARG A 145 8.82 3.95 0.58
N TRP A 146 8.70 2.64 0.74
CA TRP A 146 9.67 1.69 0.21
C TRP A 146 9.85 1.82 -1.30
N ALA A 147 8.75 1.83 -2.05
CA ALA A 147 8.81 1.89 -3.50
C ALA A 147 9.35 3.22 -4.06
N LEU A 148 9.15 4.33 -3.35
CA LEU A 148 9.67 5.65 -3.71
C LEU A 148 11.14 5.84 -3.34
N THR A 149 11.59 5.21 -2.25
CA THR A 149 12.99 5.25 -1.80
C THR A 149 13.87 4.20 -2.47
N HIS A 150 13.26 3.14 -3.02
CA HIS A 150 13.94 2.05 -3.74
C HIS A 150 13.24 1.76 -5.08
N PRO A 151 13.15 2.73 -6.01
CA PRO A 151 12.45 2.56 -7.27
C PRO A 151 13.22 1.67 -8.25
N ALA A 152 12.49 0.91 -9.07
CA ALA A 152 13.09 0.02 -10.08
C ALA A 152 13.69 0.73 -11.29
N LYS A 153 13.23 1.94 -11.62
CA LYS A 153 13.52 2.60 -12.91
C LYS A 153 13.82 4.10 -12.81
N THR A 154 13.59 4.72 -11.66
CA THR A 154 13.76 6.17 -11.46
C THR A 154 14.80 6.39 -10.37
N GLU A 155 15.14 7.65 -10.11
CA GLU A 155 15.95 8.00 -8.95
C GLU A 155 15.14 7.84 -7.64
N PRO A 156 15.77 7.40 -6.54
CA PRO A 156 15.19 7.43 -5.21
C PRO A 156 14.70 8.83 -4.82
N GLN A 157 13.55 8.89 -4.13
CA GLN A 157 13.00 10.12 -3.57
C GLN A 157 13.05 10.09 -2.04
N GLU A 158 13.36 11.22 -1.42
CA GLU A 158 13.34 11.37 0.04
C GLU A 158 11.91 11.59 0.53
N VAL A 159 11.34 10.60 1.22
CA VAL A 159 9.98 10.65 1.76
C VAL A 159 10.02 11.05 3.24
N SER A 160 9.59 12.28 3.54
CA SER A 160 9.64 12.89 4.88
C SER A 160 8.30 12.82 5.63
N LYS A 161 7.17 12.68 4.91
CA LYS A 161 5.82 12.60 5.48
C LYS A 161 4.98 11.49 4.83
N LEU A 162 4.05 10.91 5.59
CA LEU A 162 3.07 9.92 5.13
C LEU A 162 1.73 10.25 5.79
N GLY A 163 0.63 10.25 5.02
CA GLY A 163 -0.70 10.57 5.54
C GLY A 163 -1.85 9.96 4.75
N LEU A 164 -3.02 9.94 5.39
CA LEU A 164 -4.32 9.47 4.87
C LEU A 164 -5.29 10.65 4.71
#